data_AF-A0A1B6K1M9-F1
#
_entry.id   AF-A0A1B6K1M9-F1
#
_cell.length_a   1.000
_cell.length_b   1.000
_cell.length_c   1.000
_cell.angle_alpha   90.00
_cell.angle_beta   90.00
_cell.angle_gamma   90.00
#
_symmetry.space_group_name_H-M   'P 1'
#
loop_
_entity.id
_entity.type
_entity.pdbx_description
1 polymer ?
#
loop_
_entity_poly.entity_id
_entity_poly.type
_entity_poly.pdbx_seq_one_letter_code
_entity_poly.pdbx_strand_id
1 'polypeptide(L)'
;YRLRPVVIDGSNVAMSHGNKVVFSCRGIKICVDWFKARGHKEITVFVPLWRKESSRPDNPITDQEILNELEREKILVFTPSRHCNGKRIQCYDDRYILKLAAEMDGIVVSNDNYRDLIPENPEYRKVIEERLLMYSFVNDRFMPPDDPLGRSGPTLDKFLRIQPRRGDPPPPCPYGKKCTYGNKCKFHHPERGPLPHKSVTERLAENAQRHLQARGRDSSPGNQLKGKSLSLPLQSSEGNMKTPLKKTPLSRTKSTISPDVASSLPGKSQSVDNIDGSCFRSPPPSYATPPPPL
;
A
#
# COMPACT_ATOMS: atom_id res chain seq x y z
N TYR A 1 6.44 -10.94 -0.77
CA TYR A 1 6.15 -9.57 -0.31
C TYR A 1 5.94 -9.61 1.20
N ARG A 2 6.25 -8.52 1.93
CA ARG A 2 6.09 -8.46 3.39
C ARG A 2 4.79 -7.71 3.73
N LEU A 3 3.95 -8.32 4.56
CA LEU A 3 2.68 -7.76 5.00
C LEU A 3 2.88 -6.92 6.26
N ARG A 4 2.07 -5.88 6.43
CA ARG A 4 2.06 -5.07 7.67
C ARG A 4 1.49 -5.90 8.83
N PRO A 5 1.99 -5.66 10.06
CA PRO A 5 1.31 -6.11 11.27
C PRO A 5 -0.11 -5.54 11.33
N VAL A 6 -1.05 -6.33 11.86
CA VAL A 6 -2.46 -5.95 11.96
C VAL A 6 -2.85 -5.88 13.42
N VAL A 7 -3.32 -4.72 13.85
CA VAL A 7 -3.88 -4.52 15.19
C VAL A 7 -5.39 -4.35 15.05
N ILE A 8 -6.16 -5.22 15.71
CA ILE A 8 -7.61 -5.28 15.59
C ILE A 8 -8.24 -4.75 16.89
N ASP A 9 -9.17 -3.82 16.74
CA ASP A 9 -10.08 -3.42 17.81
C ASP A 9 -11.16 -4.50 17.97
N GLY A 10 -10.92 -5.43 18.90
CA GLY A 10 -11.81 -6.58 19.09
C GLY A 10 -13.20 -6.17 19.56
N SER A 11 -13.31 -5.09 20.34
CA SER A 11 -14.60 -4.57 20.80
C SER A 11 -15.41 -3.98 19.65
N ASN A 12 -14.79 -3.16 18.80
CA ASN A 12 -15.46 -2.59 17.63
C ASN A 12 -15.94 -3.68 16.66
N VAL A 13 -15.09 -4.69 16.42
CA VAL A 13 -15.41 -5.85 15.56
C VAL A 13 -16.56 -6.69 16.12
N ALA A 14 -16.47 -7.11 17.38
CA ALA A 14 -17.50 -7.94 18.00
C ALA A 14 -18.86 -7.23 18.06
N MET A 15 -18.87 -5.95 18.44
CA MET A 15 -20.11 -5.16 18.50
C MET A 15 -20.66 -4.89 17.10
N SER A 16 -19.81 -4.68 16.09
CA SER A 16 -20.29 -4.49 14.72
C SER A 16 -20.94 -5.74 14.15
N HIS A 17 -20.35 -6.92 14.38
CA HIS A 17 -20.91 -8.20 13.93
C HIS A 17 -22.22 -8.53 14.67
N GLY A 18 -22.28 -8.30 15.98
CA GLY A 18 -23.48 -8.48 16.79
C GLY A 18 -24.51 -7.35 16.67
N ASN A 19 -24.53 -6.63 15.54
CA ASN A 19 -25.49 -5.55 15.23
C ASN A 19 -25.67 -4.51 16.34
N LYS A 20 -24.57 -4.16 17.02
CA LYS A 20 -24.49 -3.20 18.14
C LYS A 20 -25.32 -3.58 19.38
N VAL A 21 -25.93 -4.75 19.41
CA VAL A 21 -26.77 -5.23 20.54
C VAL A 21 -26.10 -6.33 21.35
N VAL A 22 -25.19 -7.10 20.76
CA VAL A 22 -24.46 -8.18 21.43
C VAL A 22 -22.98 -8.13 21.10
N PHE A 23 -22.13 -8.49 22.07
CA PHE A 23 -20.72 -8.68 21.80
C PHE A 23 -20.53 -10.07 21.18
N SER A 24 -20.37 -10.13 19.86
CA SER A 24 -20.23 -11.40 19.17
C SER A 24 -18.76 -11.76 18.95
N CYS A 25 -18.23 -12.69 19.76
CA CYS A 25 -16.83 -13.13 19.68
C CYS A 25 -16.52 -13.81 18.33
N ARG A 26 -17.53 -14.43 17.71
CA ARG A 26 -17.42 -14.99 16.37
C ARG A 26 -17.03 -13.95 15.31
N GLY A 27 -17.49 -12.70 15.44
CA GLY A 27 -17.07 -11.62 14.56
C GLY A 27 -15.55 -11.37 14.59
N ILE A 28 -14.94 -11.48 15.77
CA ILE A 28 -13.49 -11.37 15.94
C ILE A 28 -12.79 -12.50 15.19
N LYS A 29 -13.26 -13.75 15.37
CA LYS A 29 -12.68 -14.92 14.70
C LYS A 29 -12.73 -14.80 13.18
N ILE A 30 -13.87 -14.36 12.62
CA ILE A 30 -14.02 -14.13 11.17
C ILE A 30 -13.01 -13.09 10.67
N CYS A 31 -12.88 -11.97 11.39
CA CYS A 31 -11.92 -10.92 11.03
C CYS A 31 -10.47 -11.45 11.05
N VAL A 32 -10.08 -12.15 12.11
CA VAL A 32 -8.75 -12.78 12.24
C VAL A 32 -8.50 -13.77 11.11
N ASP A 33 -9.46 -14.64 10.81
CA ASP A 33 -9.33 -15.66 9.77
C ASP A 33 -9.20 -15.04 8.38
N TRP A 34 -9.89 -13.93 8.12
CA TRP A 34 -9.76 -13.18 6.87
C TRP A 34 -8.32 -12.70 6.62
N PHE A 35 -7.65 -12.18 7.65
CA PHE A 35 -6.23 -11.79 7.55
C PHE A 35 -5.29 -13.01 7.47
N LYS A 36 -5.54 -14.06 8.26
CA LYS A 36 -4.77 -15.32 8.18
C LYS A 36 -4.81 -15.92 6.77
N ALA A 37 -5.99 -15.96 6.14
CA ALA A 37 -6.19 -16.49 4.79
C ALA A 37 -5.39 -15.71 3.72
N ARG A 38 -5.07 -14.44 3.98
CA ARG A 38 -4.23 -13.59 3.13
C ARG A 38 -2.73 -13.70 3.43
N GLY A 39 -2.36 -14.55 4.40
CA GLY A 39 -0.98 -14.84 4.78
C GLY A 39 -0.41 -13.90 5.85
N HIS A 40 -1.23 -13.10 6.54
CA HIS A 40 -0.76 -12.31 7.67
C HIS A 40 -0.35 -13.24 8.83
N LYS A 41 0.84 -12.99 9.39
CA LYS A 41 1.40 -13.75 10.51
C LYS A 41 1.39 -12.96 11.83
N GLU A 42 1.46 -11.64 11.73
CA GLU A 42 1.48 -10.72 12.87
C GLU A 42 0.11 -10.06 12.97
N ILE A 43 -0.76 -10.67 13.79
CA ILE A 43 -2.13 -10.20 14.06
C ILE A 43 -2.29 -10.14 15.57
N THR A 44 -2.68 -8.96 16.07
CA THR A 44 -2.94 -8.73 17.49
C THR A 44 -4.35 -8.17 17.65
N VAL A 45 -5.19 -8.81 18.46
CA VAL A 45 -6.52 -8.33 18.81
C VAL A 45 -6.48 -7.83 20.25
N PHE A 46 -6.97 -6.61 20.50
CA PHE A 46 -7.19 -6.13 21.86
C PHE A 46 -8.65 -6.26 22.27
N VAL A 47 -8.89 -6.78 23.47
CA VAL A 47 -10.21 -6.88 24.09
C VAL A 47 -10.06 -6.56 25.59
N PRO A 48 -10.96 -5.81 26.22
CA PRO A 48 -10.89 -5.57 27.66
C PRO A 48 -11.07 -6.82 28.50
N LEU A 49 -10.22 -6.99 29.53
CA LEU A 49 -10.17 -8.20 30.36
C LEU A 49 -11.52 -8.57 30.99
N TRP A 50 -12.34 -7.58 31.36
CA TRP A 50 -13.67 -7.84 31.92
C TRP A 50 -14.60 -8.59 30.97
N ARG A 51 -14.31 -8.66 29.66
CA ARG A 51 -15.03 -9.50 28.71
C ARG A 51 -14.87 -11.00 28.96
N LYS A 52 -14.00 -11.42 29.88
CA LYS A 52 -13.92 -12.81 30.40
C LYS A 52 -14.91 -13.10 31.52
N GLU A 53 -15.51 -12.07 32.13
CA GLU A 53 -16.53 -12.27 33.15
C GLU A 53 -17.80 -12.88 32.54
N SER A 54 -18.61 -13.57 33.35
CA SER A 54 -19.85 -14.18 32.90
C SER A 54 -20.77 -13.17 32.20
N SER A 55 -21.42 -13.62 31.13
CA SER A 55 -22.42 -12.85 30.38
C SER A 55 -23.51 -12.31 31.32
N ARG A 56 -23.89 -11.04 31.13
CA ARG A 56 -24.96 -10.38 31.89
C ARG A 56 -26.07 -9.92 30.93
N PRO A 57 -27.34 -9.85 31.37
CA PRO A 57 -28.44 -9.43 30.50
C PRO A 57 -28.26 -8.04 29.88
N ASP A 58 -27.65 -7.11 30.62
CA ASP A 58 -27.35 -5.74 30.19
C ASP A 58 -26.14 -5.65 29.25
N ASN A 59 -25.37 -6.73 29.14
CA ASN A 59 -24.14 -6.76 28.35
C ASN A 59 -23.90 -8.16 27.78
N PRO A 60 -24.77 -8.62 26.87
CA PRO A 60 -24.71 -9.97 26.38
C PRO A 60 -23.46 -10.19 25.52
N ILE A 61 -22.88 -11.39 25.66
CA ILE A 61 -21.74 -11.88 24.89
C ILE A 61 -22.06 -13.28 24.37
N THR A 62 -21.72 -13.57 23.11
CA THR A 62 -21.86 -14.91 22.50
C THR A 62 -20.50 -15.50 22.18
N ASP A 63 -20.41 -16.83 22.21
CA ASP A 63 -19.22 -17.60 21.79
C ASP A 63 -17.94 -17.18 22.54
N GLN A 64 -18.09 -16.90 23.85
CA GLN A 64 -17.05 -16.31 24.70
C GLN A 64 -15.77 -17.16 24.75
N GLU A 65 -15.88 -18.47 24.58
CA GLU A 65 -14.79 -19.43 24.49
C GLU A 65 -13.76 -19.07 23.41
N ILE A 66 -14.18 -18.43 22.31
CA ILE A 66 -13.31 -17.96 21.22
C ILE A 66 -12.25 -16.99 21.75
N LEU A 67 -12.56 -16.17 22.77
CA LEU A 67 -11.59 -15.23 23.33
C LEU A 67 -10.42 -15.98 23.99
N ASN A 68 -10.71 -17.07 24.69
CA ASN A 68 -9.69 -17.91 25.33
C ASN A 68 -8.87 -18.69 24.30
N GLU A 69 -9.49 -19.11 23.20
CA GLU A 69 -8.78 -19.76 22.09
C GLU A 69 -7.78 -18.82 21.43
N LEU A 70 -8.22 -17.61 21.07
CA LEU A 70 -7.37 -16.61 20.44
C LEU A 70 -6.24 -16.12 21.36
N GLU A 71 -6.48 -16.04 22.68
CA GLU A 71 -5.45 -15.73 23.68
C GLU A 71 -4.38 -16.84 23.72
N ARG A 72 -4.79 -18.10 23.72
CA ARG A 72 -3.87 -19.26 23.72
C ARG A 72 -3.02 -19.31 22.45
N GLU A 73 -3.59 -18.89 21.32
CA GLU A 73 -2.87 -18.73 20.04
C GLU A 73 -1.92 -17.51 20.03
N LYS A 74 -1.88 -16.71 21.10
CA LYS A 74 -1.12 -15.45 21.20
C LYS A 74 -1.54 -14.41 20.14
N ILE A 75 -2.80 -14.45 19.72
CA ILE A 75 -3.39 -13.49 18.79
C ILE A 75 -4.18 -12.43 19.56
N LEU A 76 -4.94 -12.83 20.57
CA LEU A 76 -5.70 -11.91 21.41
C LEU A 76 -4.92 -11.56 22.68
N VAL A 77 -4.91 -10.28 23.04
CA VAL A 77 -4.34 -9.75 24.27
C VAL A 77 -5.44 -9.03 25.03
N PHE A 78 -5.61 -9.38 26.30
CA PHE A 78 -6.54 -8.66 27.16
C PHE A 78 -5.92 -7.36 27.68
N THR A 79 -6.60 -6.25 27.49
CA THR A 79 -6.21 -4.98 28.09
C THR A 79 -6.62 -4.94 29.57
N PRO A 80 -5.83 -4.30 30.44
CA PRO A 80 -6.08 -4.30 31.87
C PRO A 80 -7.44 -3.69 32.26
N SER A 81 -8.12 -4.35 33.19
CA SER A 81 -9.27 -3.80 33.90
C SER A 81 -9.25 -4.30 35.35
N ARG A 82 -9.71 -3.48 36.30
CA ARG A 82 -9.74 -3.85 37.72
C ARG A 82 -11.00 -3.35 38.43
N HIS A 83 -11.31 -3.93 39.58
CA HIS A 83 -12.31 -3.41 40.50
C HIS A 83 -11.62 -2.64 41.64
N CYS A 84 -12.10 -1.44 41.93
CA CYS A 84 -11.65 -0.61 43.04
C CYS A 84 -12.87 0.03 43.70
N ASN A 85 -13.06 -0.18 45.00
CA ASN A 85 -14.21 0.35 45.77
C ASN A 85 -15.58 0.00 45.15
N GLY A 86 -15.75 -1.25 44.70
CA GLY A 86 -16.99 -1.72 44.06
C GLY A 86 -17.24 -1.15 42.66
N LYS A 87 -16.36 -0.28 42.14
CA LYS A 87 -16.44 0.30 40.79
C LYS A 87 -15.41 -0.35 39.86
N ARG A 88 -15.82 -0.62 38.63
CA ARG A 88 -14.90 -1.07 37.58
C ARG A 88 -14.09 0.12 37.08
N ILE A 89 -12.77 -0.04 37.02
CA ILE A 89 -11.83 0.87 36.37
C ILE A 89 -11.33 0.16 35.11
N GLN A 90 -11.66 0.72 33.95
CA GLN A 90 -11.24 0.22 32.64
C GLN A 90 -10.18 1.16 32.08
N CYS A 91 -9.07 0.61 31.60
CA CYS A 91 -8.12 1.35 30.79
C CYS A 91 -8.71 1.59 29.40
N TYR A 92 -8.35 2.70 28.75
CA TYR A 92 -8.77 2.96 27.37
C TYR A 92 -8.04 2.00 26.44
N ASP A 93 -8.76 1.04 25.88
CA ASP A 93 -8.22 0.02 24.99
C ASP A 93 -7.62 0.64 23.71
N ASP A 94 -8.23 1.73 23.24
CA ASP A 94 -7.83 2.52 22.08
C ASP A 94 -6.37 2.98 22.14
N ARG A 95 -5.87 3.34 23.34
CA ARG A 95 -4.46 3.73 23.51
C ARG A 95 -3.51 2.55 23.29
N TYR A 96 -3.88 1.34 23.71
CA TYR A 96 -3.07 0.14 23.44
C TYR A 96 -3.05 -0.21 21.96
N ILE A 97 -4.22 -0.10 21.30
CA ILE A 97 -4.39 -0.33 19.87
C ILE A 97 -3.50 0.61 19.05
N LEU A 98 -3.65 1.92 19.25
CA LEU A 98 -2.91 2.93 18.48
C LEU A 98 -1.41 2.90 18.78
N LYS A 99 -1.04 2.70 20.05
CA LYS A 99 0.37 2.60 20.45
C LYS A 99 1.07 1.43 19.76
N LEU A 100 0.49 0.23 19.81
CA LEU A 100 1.09 -0.95 19.17
C LEU A 100 1.19 -0.77 17.66
N ALA A 101 0.13 -0.27 17.02
CA ALA A 101 0.14 -0.03 15.58
C ALA A 101 1.18 1.02 15.17
N ALA A 102 1.37 2.07 15.98
CA ALA A 102 2.42 3.07 15.75
C ALA A 102 3.82 2.45 15.87
N GLU A 103 4.10 1.73 16.96
CA GLU A 103 5.41 1.11 17.23
C GLU A 103 5.82 0.09 16.16
N MET A 104 4.87 -0.70 15.66
CA MET A 104 5.12 -1.76 14.69
C MET A 104 5.00 -1.31 13.22
N ASP A 105 4.69 -0.04 12.94
CA ASP A 105 4.34 0.43 11.60
C ASP A 105 3.20 -0.42 10.97
N GLY A 106 2.25 -0.85 11.82
CA GLY A 106 1.11 -1.71 11.48
C GLY A 106 -0.12 -0.95 11.00
N ILE A 107 -1.20 -1.67 10.71
CA ILE A 107 -2.52 -1.07 10.46
C ILE A 107 -3.47 -1.31 11.64
N VAL A 108 -4.50 -0.47 11.75
CA VAL A 108 -5.59 -0.66 12.73
C VAL A 108 -6.85 -1.07 12.00
N VAL A 109 -7.54 -2.10 12.48
CA VAL A 109 -8.85 -2.51 11.96
C VAL A 109 -9.92 -2.08 12.95
N SER A 110 -10.66 -1.03 12.60
CA SER A 110 -11.76 -0.48 13.40
C SER A 110 -12.60 0.46 12.55
N ASN A 111 -13.88 0.63 12.92
CA ASN A 111 -14.74 1.69 12.41
C ASN A 111 -14.77 2.93 13.34
N ASP A 112 -14.05 2.90 14.46
CA ASP A 112 -13.85 4.09 15.29
C ASP A 112 -12.81 5.03 14.66
N ASN A 113 -13.03 6.34 14.79
CA ASN A 113 -12.12 7.37 14.32
C ASN A 113 -11.17 7.88 15.41
N TYR A 114 -11.31 7.45 16.67
CA TYR A 114 -10.42 7.77 17.79
C TYR A 114 -10.12 9.28 17.93
N ARG A 115 -11.15 10.12 17.74
CA ARG A 115 -11.02 11.58 17.57
C ARG A 115 -10.36 12.27 18.75
N ASP A 116 -10.61 11.77 19.95
CA ASP A 116 -10.05 12.24 21.21
C ASP A 116 -8.54 11.98 21.34
N LEU A 117 -8.02 10.93 20.67
CA LEU A 117 -6.60 10.55 20.72
C LEU A 117 -5.73 11.24 19.66
N ILE A 118 -6.33 11.81 18.62
CA ILE A 118 -5.63 12.59 17.57
C ILE A 118 -4.75 13.73 18.15
N PRO A 119 -5.23 14.56 19.10
CA PRO A 119 -4.39 15.61 19.69
C PRO A 119 -3.38 15.09 20.72
N GLU A 120 -3.54 13.88 21.28
CA GLU A 120 -2.67 13.36 22.34
C GLU A 120 -1.27 13.03 21.82
N ASN A 121 -1.15 12.46 20.63
CA ASN A 121 0.14 12.02 20.07
C ASN A 121 0.14 12.12 18.53
N PRO A 122 1.13 12.80 17.92
CA PRO A 122 1.23 12.91 16.46
C PRO A 122 1.38 11.55 15.75
N GLU A 123 1.95 10.54 16.40
CA GLU A 123 2.03 9.19 15.81
C GLU A 123 0.67 8.50 15.75
N TYR A 124 -0.23 8.77 16.72
CA TYR A 124 -1.61 8.29 16.68
C TYR A 124 -2.37 8.92 15.53
N ARG A 125 -2.22 10.24 15.33
CA ARG A 125 -2.78 10.93 14.16
C ARG A 125 -2.38 10.23 12.85
N LYS A 126 -1.10 9.92 12.66
CA LYS A 126 -0.63 9.19 11.46
C LYS A 126 -1.26 7.82 11.31
N VAL A 127 -1.41 7.05 12.40
CA VAL A 127 -2.12 5.76 12.35
C VAL A 127 -3.57 5.95 11.88
N ILE A 128 -4.28 6.90 12.47
CA ILE A 128 -5.69 7.14 12.22
C ILE A 128 -5.92 7.65 10.79
N GLU A 129 -5.12 8.60 10.32
CA GLU A 129 -5.29 9.22 9.01
C GLU A 129 -4.82 8.33 7.85
N GLU A 130 -3.77 7.53 8.05
CA GLU A 130 -3.10 6.84 6.94
C GLU A 130 -3.21 5.31 7.02
N ARG A 131 -3.57 4.74 8.18
CA ARG A 131 -3.43 3.29 8.47
C ARG A 131 -4.65 2.69 9.19
N LEU A 132 -5.77 3.41 9.25
CA LEU A 132 -7.05 2.89 9.71
C LEU A 132 -7.77 2.16 8.58
N LEU A 133 -8.14 0.91 8.80
CA LEU A 133 -8.90 0.07 7.90
C LEU A 133 -10.30 -0.15 8.47
N MET A 134 -11.26 0.56 7.87
CA MET A 134 -12.67 0.37 8.13
C MET A 134 -13.19 -0.92 7.48
N TYR A 135 -14.40 -1.34 7.86
CA TYR A 135 -15.03 -2.54 7.33
C TYR A 135 -16.54 -2.52 7.50
N SER A 136 -17.21 -3.42 6.79
CA SER A 136 -18.61 -3.77 7.02
C SER A 136 -18.75 -5.26 7.29
N PHE A 137 -19.79 -5.63 8.03
CA PHE A 137 -20.26 -7.00 8.12
C PHE A 137 -21.57 -7.15 7.35
N VAL A 138 -21.64 -8.16 6.50
CA VAL A 138 -22.89 -8.62 5.89
C VAL A 138 -23.11 -10.05 6.37
N ASN A 139 -23.88 -10.21 7.45
CA ASN A 139 -23.91 -11.43 8.24
C ASN A 139 -22.47 -11.82 8.63
N ASP A 140 -22.03 -13.00 8.23
CA ASP A 140 -20.74 -13.58 8.57
C ASP A 140 -19.61 -13.20 7.59
N ARG A 141 -19.88 -12.24 6.71
CA ARG A 141 -18.91 -11.79 5.71
C ARG A 141 -18.26 -10.50 6.18
N PHE A 142 -16.98 -10.60 6.53
CA PHE A 142 -16.12 -9.44 6.77
C PHE A 142 -15.71 -8.81 5.43
N MET A 143 -16.09 -7.55 5.23
CA MET A 143 -15.93 -6.82 3.97
C MET A 143 -15.21 -5.49 4.20
N PRO A 144 -13.86 -5.47 4.21
CA PRO A 144 -13.11 -4.23 4.13
C PRO A 144 -13.22 -3.61 2.72
N PRO A 145 -13.10 -2.28 2.58
CA PRO A 145 -13.12 -1.61 1.28
C PRO A 145 -11.84 -1.91 0.48
N ASP A 146 -11.98 -2.00 -0.85
CA ASP A 146 -10.84 -2.17 -1.76
C ASP A 146 -9.98 -0.89 -1.88
N ASP A 147 -10.53 0.26 -1.48
CA ASP A 147 -9.93 1.59 -1.46
C ASP A 147 -9.97 2.23 -0.04
N PRO A 148 -9.15 1.76 0.92
CA PRO A 148 -9.23 2.18 2.33
C PRO A 148 -9.08 3.69 2.57
N LEU A 149 -8.38 4.41 1.69
CA LEU A 149 -8.19 5.87 1.78
C LEU A 149 -8.87 6.59 0.60
N GLY A 150 -9.93 5.99 0.05
CA GLY A 150 -10.70 6.51 -1.07
C GLY A 150 -9.99 6.43 -2.43
N ARG A 151 -10.61 7.01 -3.46
CA ARG A 151 -10.23 6.87 -4.88
C ARG A 151 -8.79 7.25 -5.21
N SER A 152 -8.23 8.23 -4.51
CA SER A 152 -6.84 8.68 -4.67
C SER A 152 -5.84 7.89 -3.82
N GLY A 153 -6.33 7.01 -2.95
CA GLY A 153 -5.54 6.20 -2.04
C GLY A 153 -4.93 4.95 -2.68
N PRO A 154 -4.18 4.17 -1.90
CA PRO A 154 -3.70 2.86 -2.32
C PRO A 154 -4.84 1.85 -2.39
N THR A 155 -4.69 0.82 -3.23
CA THR A 155 -5.55 -0.37 -3.16
C THR A 155 -5.34 -1.11 -1.83
N LEU A 156 -6.32 -1.88 -1.39
CA LEU A 156 -6.25 -2.70 -0.18
C LEU A 156 -4.99 -3.58 -0.12
N ASP A 157 -4.64 -4.23 -1.23
CA ASP A 157 -3.40 -5.03 -1.32
C ASP A 157 -2.13 -4.22 -1.05
N LYS A 158 -2.08 -2.96 -1.51
CA LYS A 158 -0.94 -2.07 -1.26
C LYS A 158 -0.96 -1.52 0.16
N PHE A 159 -2.15 -1.22 0.68
CA PHE A 159 -2.38 -0.74 2.04
C PHE A 159 -1.89 -1.77 3.07
N LEU A 160 -2.19 -3.05 2.86
CA LEU A 160 -1.77 -4.16 3.74
C LEU A 160 -0.30 -4.56 3.62
N ARG A 161 0.45 -4.00 2.67
CA ARG A 161 1.87 -4.31 2.46
C ARG A 161 2.77 -3.26 3.11
N ILE A 162 3.92 -3.71 3.61
CA ILE A 162 4.97 -2.78 4.02
C ILE A 162 5.46 -2.07 2.77
N GLN A 163 5.33 -0.74 2.74
CA GLN A 163 5.92 0.05 1.67
C GLN A 163 7.42 0.14 1.91
N PRO A 164 8.26 -0.04 0.87
CA PRO A 164 9.69 0.23 1.00
C PRO A 164 9.87 1.68 1.44
N ARG A 165 10.63 1.91 2.51
CA ARG A 165 10.96 3.28 2.94
C ARG A 165 11.83 3.91 1.85
N ARG A 166 11.71 5.22 1.66
CA ARG A 166 12.60 5.96 0.75
C ARG A 166 14.04 5.79 1.26
N GLY A 167 14.82 4.93 0.59
CA GLY A 167 16.17 4.55 1.01
C GLY A 167 16.41 3.04 1.04
N ASP A 168 15.36 2.22 1.07
CA ASP A 168 15.53 0.77 0.94
C ASP A 168 16.06 0.43 -0.46
N PRO A 169 17.08 -0.44 -0.58
CA PRO A 169 17.57 -0.85 -1.89
C PRO A 169 16.42 -1.50 -2.67
N PRO A 170 16.33 -1.26 -4.00
CA PRO A 170 15.33 -1.90 -4.83
C PRO A 170 15.31 -3.43 -4.62
N PRO A 171 14.19 -4.12 -4.85
CA PRO A 171 14.18 -5.57 -4.78
C PRO A 171 15.26 -6.17 -5.71
N PRO A 172 15.85 -7.33 -5.34
CA PRO A 172 16.90 -7.94 -6.13
C PRO A 172 16.38 -8.30 -7.52
N CYS A 173 17.24 -8.14 -8.53
CA CYS A 173 16.86 -8.43 -9.91
C CYS A 173 16.55 -9.92 -10.09
N PRO A 174 15.39 -10.28 -10.69
CA PRO A 174 15.02 -11.67 -10.93
C PRO A 174 16.01 -12.42 -11.83
N TYR A 175 16.78 -11.70 -12.66
CA TYR A 175 17.80 -12.27 -13.54
C TYR A 175 19.19 -12.35 -12.91
N GLY A 176 19.42 -11.76 -11.73
CA GLY A 176 20.69 -11.81 -11.02
C GLY A 176 21.92 -11.56 -11.91
N LYS A 177 22.86 -12.50 -11.91
CA LYS A 177 24.10 -12.45 -12.74
C LYS A 177 23.82 -12.50 -14.25
N LYS A 178 22.66 -13.02 -14.67
CA LYS A 178 22.24 -13.12 -16.08
C LYS A 178 21.52 -11.87 -16.60
N CYS A 179 21.41 -10.82 -15.79
CA CYS A 179 20.73 -9.58 -16.17
C CYS A 179 21.52 -8.81 -17.25
N THR A 180 20.97 -8.76 -18.47
CA THR A 180 21.53 -8.03 -19.62
C THR A 180 21.30 -6.52 -19.57
N TYR A 181 20.41 -6.03 -18.71
CA TYR A 181 20.04 -4.61 -18.62
C TYR A 181 21.14 -3.70 -18.03
N GLY A 182 22.23 -4.25 -17.49
CA GLY A 182 23.37 -3.46 -16.97
C GLY A 182 22.94 -2.40 -15.94
N ASN A 183 23.54 -1.21 -16.00
CA ASN A 183 23.20 -0.06 -15.14
C ASN A 183 21.79 0.49 -15.35
N LYS A 184 21.10 0.08 -16.43
CA LYS A 184 19.72 0.50 -16.70
C LYS A 184 18.71 -0.40 -15.99
N CYS A 185 19.17 -1.45 -15.30
CA CYS A 185 18.29 -2.31 -14.54
C CYS A 185 17.74 -1.56 -13.32
N LYS A 186 16.41 -1.46 -13.21
CA LYS A 186 15.72 -0.82 -12.08
C LYS A 186 15.77 -1.63 -10.77
N PHE A 187 16.29 -2.86 -10.82
CA PHE A 187 16.35 -3.79 -9.70
C PHE A 187 17.78 -3.86 -9.14
N HIS A 188 17.89 -4.18 -7.86
CA HIS A 188 19.19 -4.19 -7.18
C HIS A 188 20.02 -5.41 -7.57
N HIS A 189 21.33 -5.21 -7.69
CA HIS A 189 22.32 -6.25 -7.98
C HIS A 189 23.44 -6.18 -6.94
N PRO A 190 23.41 -7.00 -5.87
CA PRO A 190 24.40 -6.94 -4.79
C PRO A 190 25.83 -7.18 -5.29
N GLU A 191 25.98 -7.98 -6.34
CA GLU A 191 27.26 -8.29 -7.00
C GLU A 191 27.91 -7.08 -7.72
N ARG A 192 27.17 -5.98 -7.95
CA ARG A 192 27.66 -4.82 -8.70
C ARG A 192 28.23 -3.70 -7.83
N GLY A 193 28.11 -3.82 -6.50
CA GLY A 193 28.52 -2.77 -5.56
C GLY A 193 27.74 -1.45 -5.73
N PRO A 194 28.09 -0.40 -4.97
CA PRO A 194 27.42 0.91 -5.04
C PRO A 194 27.88 1.80 -6.21
N LEU A 195 28.95 1.41 -6.93
CA LEU A 195 29.49 2.18 -8.04
C LEU A 195 28.79 1.80 -9.36
N PRO A 196 28.46 2.77 -10.22
CA PRO A 196 27.88 2.48 -11.54
C PRO A 196 28.85 1.60 -12.33
N HIS A 197 28.35 0.47 -12.87
CA HIS A 197 29.17 -0.45 -13.65
C HIS A 197 29.58 0.21 -14.97
N LYS A 198 30.88 0.38 -15.21
CA LYS A 198 31.37 1.06 -16.42
C LYS A 198 30.69 0.55 -17.68
N SER A 199 30.25 1.48 -18.52
CA SER A 199 29.60 1.14 -19.79
C SER A 199 30.57 0.38 -20.72
N VAL A 200 30.05 -0.36 -21.70
CA VAL A 200 30.91 -1.04 -22.70
C VAL A 200 31.80 -0.02 -23.42
N THR A 201 31.24 1.15 -23.75
CA THR A 201 31.95 2.28 -24.36
C THR A 201 33.06 2.83 -23.47
N GLU A 202 32.81 2.95 -22.17
CA GLU A 202 33.80 3.43 -21.20
C GLU A 202 34.92 2.41 -20.98
N ARG A 203 34.60 1.11 -20.93
CA ARG A 203 35.61 0.04 -20.89
C ARG A 203 36.47 0.01 -22.17
N LEU A 204 35.84 0.22 -23.33
CA LEU A 204 36.55 0.25 -24.61
C LEU A 204 37.47 1.47 -24.69
N ALA A 205 36.98 2.63 -24.23
CA ALA A 205 37.77 3.86 -24.15
C ALA A 205 38.95 3.71 -23.17
N GLU A 206 38.75 3.12 -21.99
CA GLU A 206 39.84 2.85 -21.04
C GLU A 206 40.88 1.88 -21.60
N ASN A 207 40.45 0.85 -22.35
CA ASN A 207 41.38 -0.03 -23.05
C ASN A 207 42.16 0.71 -24.14
N ALA A 208 41.50 1.54 -24.94
CA ALA A 208 42.15 2.35 -25.96
C ALA A 208 43.15 3.35 -25.34
N GLN A 209 42.76 4.03 -24.25
CA GLN A 209 43.61 4.98 -23.54
C GLN A 209 44.86 4.31 -22.95
N ARG A 210 44.71 3.12 -22.34
CA ARG A 210 45.85 2.32 -21.86
C ARG A 210 46.77 1.88 -23.00
N HIS A 211 46.20 1.52 -24.14
CA HIS A 211 46.98 1.11 -25.31
C HIS A 211 47.75 2.29 -25.96
N LEU A 212 47.23 3.52 -25.82
CA LEU A 212 47.91 4.75 -26.24
C LEU A 212 49.00 5.17 -25.25
N GLN A 213 48.77 5.03 -23.94
CA GLN A 213 49.77 5.31 -22.91
C GLN A 213 50.94 4.32 -22.96
N ALA A 214 50.69 3.05 -23.29
CA ALA A 214 51.75 2.06 -23.53
C ALA A 214 52.61 2.41 -24.76
N ARG A 215 52.05 3.08 -25.77
CA ARG A 215 52.81 3.56 -26.94
C ARG A 215 53.58 4.86 -26.69
N GLY A 216 53.25 5.61 -25.65
CA GLY A 216 53.91 6.87 -25.29
C GLY A 216 55.12 6.71 -24.36
N ARG A 217 55.39 5.50 -23.85
CA ARG A 217 56.47 5.25 -22.88
C ARG A 217 57.74 4.67 -23.49
N ASP A 218 57.67 4.13 -24.70
CA ASP A 218 58.82 3.56 -25.42
C ASP A 218 59.24 4.44 -26.60
N SER A 219 59.70 5.65 -26.28
CA SER A 219 60.52 6.45 -27.21
C SER A 219 61.99 6.22 -26.89
N SER A 220 62.49 5.05 -27.25
CA SER A 220 63.91 4.82 -27.51
C SER A 220 64.05 4.37 -28.97
N PRO A 221 64.95 4.97 -29.77
CA PRO A 221 65.01 4.72 -31.20
C PRO A 221 65.77 3.42 -31.46
N GLY A 222 65.06 2.39 -31.94
CA GLY A 222 65.69 1.27 -32.63
C GLY A 222 65.16 -0.11 -32.24
N ASN A 223 64.09 -0.55 -32.90
CA ASN A 223 64.10 -1.82 -33.64
C ASN A 223 62.78 -1.99 -34.41
N GLN A 224 62.88 -2.30 -35.71
CA GLN A 224 61.76 -2.84 -36.47
C GLN A 224 61.36 -4.18 -35.84
N LEU A 225 60.06 -4.46 -35.67
CA LEU A 225 59.47 -5.79 -35.87
C LEU A 225 57.92 -5.77 -35.77
N LYS A 226 57.31 -6.02 -36.92
CA LYS A 226 56.02 -6.70 -37.21
C LYS A 226 54.90 -6.65 -36.15
N GLY A 227 53.94 -5.75 -36.35
CA GLY A 227 52.57 -5.87 -35.85
C GLY A 227 51.59 -6.11 -36.99
N LYS A 228 51.00 -7.31 -37.07
CA LYS A 228 50.00 -7.71 -38.07
C LYS A 228 48.73 -6.85 -37.91
N SER A 229 48.47 -5.98 -38.89
CA SER A 229 47.14 -5.36 -39.05
C SER A 229 46.27 -6.31 -39.85
N LEU A 230 45.20 -6.83 -39.25
CA LEU A 230 44.12 -7.52 -39.97
C LEU A 230 43.23 -6.43 -40.60
N SER A 231 43.54 -6.07 -41.84
CA SER A 231 42.64 -5.29 -42.70
C SER A 231 41.54 -6.20 -43.25
N LEU A 232 40.28 -5.83 -43.03
CA LEU A 232 39.14 -6.34 -43.79
C LEU A 232 39.07 -5.61 -45.14
N PRO A 233 38.83 -6.30 -46.27
CA PRO A 233 38.82 -5.67 -47.57
C PRO A 233 37.45 -5.03 -47.86
N LEU A 234 37.44 -3.78 -48.32
CA LEU A 234 36.26 -3.12 -48.86
C LEU A 234 36.38 -3.10 -50.39
N GLN A 235 35.47 -3.81 -51.08
CA GLN A 235 35.39 -3.81 -52.54
C GLN A 235 34.92 -2.46 -53.06
N SER A 236 35.67 -1.93 -54.03
CA SER A 236 35.38 -0.73 -54.79
C SER A 236 34.52 -1.04 -56.01
N SER A 237 33.46 -0.27 -56.23
CA SER A 237 32.86 -0.06 -57.55
C SER A 237 32.67 1.44 -57.78
N GLU A 238 33.28 1.93 -58.85
CA GLU A 238 33.36 3.34 -59.25
C GLU A 238 32.02 3.93 -59.72
N GLY A 239 31.85 5.25 -59.55
CA GLY A 239 30.69 5.98 -60.06
C GLY A 239 30.62 7.46 -59.66
N ASN A 240 31.47 8.27 -60.30
CA ASN A 240 31.30 9.67 -60.76
C ASN A 240 30.46 10.73 -59.96
N MET A 241 31.19 11.78 -59.51
CA MET A 241 30.88 13.24 -59.54
C MET A 241 29.73 13.90 -58.71
N LYS A 242 30.17 14.93 -57.95
CA LYS A 242 29.58 16.26 -57.61
C LYS A 242 28.86 16.53 -56.26
N THR A 243 29.54 17.41 -55.49
CA THR A 243 29.10 18.52 -54.61
C THR A 243 28.60 18.28 -53.17
N PRO A 244 28.96 19.14 -52.19
CA PRO A 244 28.72 18.91 -50.78
C PRO A 244 27.40 19.52 -50.29
N LEU A 245 26.49 18.68 -49.78
CA LEU A 245 25.22 19.09 -49.16
C LEU A 245 25.35 19.25 -47.64
N LYS A 246 24.83 20.39 -47.15
CA LYS A 246 24.78 20.82 -45.75
C LYS A 246 23.97 19.84 -44.89
N LYS A 247 24.45 19.56 -43.68
CA LYS A 247 23.77 18.75 -42.66
C LYS A 247 22.56 19.49 -42.09
N THR A 248 21.36 18.94 -42.22
CA THR A 248 20.18 19.30 -41.44
C THR A 248 19.92 18.24 -40.36
N PRO A 249 19.50 18.63 -39.15
CA PRO A 249 19.20 17.68 -38.07
C PRO A 249 17.83 17.04 -38.28
N LEU A 250 17.76 15.71 -38.17
CA LEU A 250 16.51 14.96 -38.21
C LEU A 250 15.76 15.11 -36.88
N SER A 251 14.54 15.62 -36.97
CA SER A 251 13.60 15.81 -35.88
C SER A 251 12.77 14.55 -35.59
N ARG A 252 12.34 14.50 -34.32
CA ARG A 252 11.58 13.47 -33.60
C ARG A 252 10.33 12.99 -34.35
N THR A 253 10.18 11.68 -34.53
CA THR A 253 8.93 11.06 -35.00
C THR A 253 7.81 11.26 -33.96
N LYS A 254 6.79 12.02 -34.34
CA LYS A 254 5.42 11.96 -33.78
C LYS A 254 4.59 11.06 -34.69
N SER A 255 3.91 10.09 -34.12
CA SER A 255 2.93 9.26 -34.82
C SER A 255 1.63 10.05 -35.02
N THR A 256 1.20 10.15 -36.28
CA THR A 256 -0.10 10.69 -36.69
C THR A 256 -0.97 9.51 -37.13
N ILE A 257 -2.15 9.36 -36.53
CA ILE A 257 -3.23 8.54 -37.06
C ILE A 257 -4.26 9.52 -37.64
N SER A 258 -4.67 9.29 -38.88
CA SER A 258 -5.74 10.02 -39.55
C SER A 258 -6.90 9.07 -39.91
N PRO A 259 -8.13 9.60 -40.08
CA PRO A 259 -9.37 8.89 -39.79
C PRO A 259 -10.17 8.46 -41.03
N ASP A 260 -11.28 7.77 -40.74
CA ASP A 260 -12.59 7.71 -41.42
C ASP A 260 -12.99 6.35 -42.02
N VAL A 261 -14.07 5.76 -41.46
CA VAL A 261 -15.37 5.54 -42.14
C VAL A 261 -16.51 5.53 -41.10
N ALA A 262 -17.56 6.32 -41.36
CA ALA A 262 -18.82 6.48 -40.61
C ALA A 262 -19.76 5.26 -40.73
N SER A 263 -20.62 4.93 -39.75
CA SER A 263 -21.99 5.45 -39.52
C SER A 263 -22.67 4.44 -38.57
N SER A 264 -23.62 4.69 -37.66
CA SER A 264 -24.78 5.58 -37.62
C SER A 264 -25.35 5.65 -36.18
N LEU A 265 -25.95 6.80 -35.82
CA LEU A 265 -26.79 7.04 -34.61
C LEU A 265 -28.26 7.21 -35.06
N PRO A 266 -29.27 7.18 -34.15
CA PRO A 266 -29.72 8.39 -33.44
C PRO A 266 -30.09 8.10 -31.95
N GLY A 267 -30.25 9.04 -31.02
CA GLY A 267 -30.37 10.50 -31.07
C GLY A 267 -30.32 11.12 -29.67
N LYS A 268 -30.19 12.45 -29.63
CA LYS A 268 -30.14 13.33 -28.45
C LYS A 268 -31.50 13.96 -28.15
N SER A 269 -31.75 14.28 -26.88
CA SER A 269 -32.51 15.48 -26.43
C SER A 269 -31.98 15.86 -25.03
N GLN A 270 -31.18 16.92 -24.90
CA GLN A 270 -31.53 18.31 -24.55
C GLN A 270 -31.95 18.55 -23.09
N SER A 271 -31.17 19.42 -22.47
CA SER A 271 -31.30 20.10 -21.18
C SER A 271 -32.32 21.23 -21.23
N VAL A 272 -33.01 21.48 -20.12
CA VAL A 272 -33.62 22.79 -19.77
C VAL A 272 -33.46 23.06 -18.28
N ASP A 273 -33.26 24.34 -17.98
CA ASP A 273 -32.94 24.98 -16.70
C ASP A 273 -34.10 25.05 -15.69
N ASN A 274 -33.69 25.23 -14.42
CA ASN A 274 -34.29 26.00 -13.30
C ASN A 274 -35.82 26.13 -13.14
N ILE A 275 -36.29 25.83 -11.92
CA ILE A 275 -37.19 26.70 -11.15
C ILE A 275 -36.97 26.50 -9.64
N ASP A 276 -36.94 27.64 -8.98
CA ASP A 276 -36.89 27.99 -7.56
C ASP A 276 -38.01 27.35 -6.71
N GLY A 277 -37.85 27.32 -5.37
CA GLY A 277 -38.97 26.97 -4.48
C GLY A 277 -38.61 26.34 -3.14
N SER A 278 -38.06 27.14 -2.23
CA SER A 278 -38.14 26.92 -0.79
C SER A 278 -39.56 26.56 -0.31
N CYS A 279 -39.73 25.53 0.52
CA CYS A 279 -40.89 25.44 1.40
C CYS A 279 -40.58 24.63 2.67
N PHE A 280 -40.54 25.37 3.78
CA PHE A 280 -40.63 24.88 5.15
C PHE A 280 -41.90 24.06 5.36
N ARG A 281 -41.82 22.97 6.14
CA ARG A 281 -42.97 22.51 6.95
C ARG A 281 -42.51 21.75 8.19
N SER A 282 -42.70 22.41 9.32
CA SER A 282 -42.62 21.87 10.68
C SER A 282 -43.69 20.78 10.92
N PRO A 283 -43.46 19.85 11.86
CA PRO A 283 -44.48 18.88 12.28
C PRO A 283 -45.51 19.50 13.26
N PRO A 284 -46.77 19.01 13.29
CA PRO A 284 -47.79 19.47 14.23
C PRO A 284 -47.65 18.80 15.62
N PRO A 285 -48.27 19.38 16.68
CA PRO A 285 -48.07 18.96 18.07
C PRO A 285 -48.99 17.82 18.54
N SER A 286 -48.58 17.27 19.68
CA SER A 286 -49.09 16.16 20.51
C SER A 286 -50.59 16.08 20.78
N TYR A 287 -51.11 14.84 20.87
CA TYR A 287 -52.32 14.50 21.60
C TYR A 287 -51.98 13.85 22.95
N ALA A 288 -52.53 14.42 24.03
CA ALA A 288 -52.44 13.94 25.40
C ALA A 288 -53.39 12.75 25.64
N THR A 289 -52.91 11.77 26.40
CA THR A 289 -53.69 10.63 26.92
C THR A 289 -54.54 11.03 28.13
N PRO A 290 -55.79 10.53 28.28
CA PRO A 290 -56.61 10.77 29.46
C PRO A 290 -56.23 9.83 30.63
N PRO A 291 -56.53 10.21 31.89
CA PRO A 291 -56.23 9.40 33.08
C PRO A 291 -57.24 8.23 33.27
N PRO A 292 -56.87 7.19 34.03
CA PRO A 292 -57.72 6.02 34.25
C PRO A 292 -58.84 6.27 35.27
N PRO A 293 -59.92 5.47 35.24
CA PRO A 293 -61.05 5.61 36.16
C PRO A 293 -60.74 5.05 37.57
N LEU A 294 -61.50 5.59 38.52
CA LEU A 294 -61.41 5.54 40.00
C LEU A 294 -61.08 4.18 40.63
#